data_AF-A0AAE0JGL8-F1
#
_entry.id   AF-A0AAE0JGL8-F1
#
_cell.length_a   1.000
_cell.length_b   1.000
_cell.length_c   1.000
_cell.angle_alpha   90.00
_cell.angle_beta   90.00
_cell.angle_gamma   90.00
#
_symmetry.space_group_name_H-M   'P 1'
#
loop_
_entity.id
_entity.type
_entity.pdbx_description
1 polymer ?
#
loop_
_entity_poly.entity_id
_entity_poly.type
_entity_poly.pdbx_seq_one_letter_code
_entity_poly.pdbx_strand_id
1 'polypeptide(L)'
;PTRASSAPATTSTSNRATNNEARRNNDASNIVHPTLNRIKKNLQARLTDREKKNSSVVVRIKHLEQCQKYMASMQEIQVRWNDQEAKGKVLEKRMKDLEGDVQEKVAQWEGW
;
A
#
# COMPACT_ATOMS: atom_id res chain seq x y z
N PRO A 1 -90.60 44.73 30.02
CA PRO A 1 -91.10 43.34 30.21
C PRO A 1 -90.68 42.47 29.01
N THR A 2 -89.64 41.64 29.11
CA THR A 2 -89.76 40.25 29.56
C THR A 2 -88.46 39.72 30.19
N ARG A 3 -88.59 39.43 31.49
CA ARG A 3 -88.03 38.38 32.35
C ARG A 3 -86.74 37.63 31.93
N ALA A 4 -85.74 37.80 32.80
CA ALA A 4 -84.53 37.02 32.94
C ALA A 4 -84.78 35.51 33.14
N SER A 5 -83.85 34.68 32.66
CA SER A 5 -83.71 33.28 33.05
C SER A 5 -82.23 32.97 33.30
N SER A 6 -82.01 32.17 34.34
CA SER A 6 -80.86 32.17 35.23
C SER A 6 -79.72 31.23 34.81
N ALA A 7 -78.48 31.57 35.19
CA ALA A 7 -77.29 30.71 35.07
C ALA A 7 -77.38 29.44 35.96
N PRO A 8 -76.53 28.42 35.73
CA PRO A 8 -75.23 28.44 36.42
C PRO A 8 -74.04 28.00 35.54
N ALA A 9 -72.86 28.52 35.89
CA ALA A 9 -71.57 28.06 35.38
C ALA A 9 -71.26 26.66 35.93
N THR A 10 -70.82 25.75 35.07
CA THR A 10 -70.22 24.48 35.47
C THR A 10 -68.84 24.35 34.84
N THR A 11 -67.82 24.60 35.66
CA THR A 11 -66.44 24.16 35.47
C THR A 11 -66.41 22.64 35.40
N SER A 12 -66.03 22.07 34.26
CA SER A 12 -65.67 20.66 34.16
C SER A 12 -64.16 20.52 34.11
N THR A 13 -63.56 20.43 35.29
CA THR A 13 -62.18 19.98 35.48
C THR A 13 -62.16 18.47 35.25
N SER A 14 -62.02 18.04 34.00
CA SER A 14 -61.82 16.63 33.67
C SER A 14 -60.31 16.34 33.65
N ASN A 15 -59.81 15.87 34.79
CA ASN A 15 -58.53 15.19 34.89
C ASN A 15 -58.65 13.86 34.12
N ARG A 16 -58.31 13.86 32.83
CA ARG A 16 -58.11 12.61 32.09
C ARG A 16 -56.70 12.57 31.54
N ALA A 17 -55.78 12.10 32.38
CA ALA A 17 -54.55 11.48 31.93
C ALA A 17 -54.93 10.28 31.05
N THR A 18 -54.93 10.46 29.73
CA THR A 18 -55.10 9.36 28.78
C THR A 18 -53.75 8.89 28.28
N ASN A 19 -53.32 7.77 28.87
CA ASN A 19 -52.65 6.64 28.23
C ASN A 19 -51.30 6.88 27.52
N ASN A 20 -50.23 6.62 28.28
CA ASN A 20 -49.19 5.64 27.98
C ASN A 20 -48.72 5.52 26.52
N GLU A 21 -47.56 6.13 26.24
CA GLU A 21 -46.29 5.41 26.00
C GLU A 21 -46.22 4.24 25.00
N ALA A 22 -47.18 4.06 24.11
CA ALA A 22 -47.14 2.99 23.10
C ALA A 22 -46.43 3.37 21.79
N ARG A 23 -46.05 4.65 21.58
CA ARG A 23 -45.45 5.11 20.30
C ARG A 23 -43.91 5.11 20.25
N ARG A 24 -43.19 4.81 21.35
CA ARG A 24 -41.71 4.90 21.35
C ARG A 24 -40.97 3.61 21.02
N ASN A 25 -41.65 2.46 20.94
CA ASN A 25 -40.96 1.16 20.84
C ASN A 25 -40.88 0.59 19.40
N ASN A 26 -41.53 1.19 18.41
CA ASN A 26 -41.50 0.70 17.02
C ASN A 26 -40.46 1.38 16.11
N ASP A 27 -39.87 2.52 16.52
CA ASP A 27 -38.92 3.26 15.68
C ASP A 27 -37.46 2.83 15.89
N ALA A 28 -37.09 2.33 17.06
CA ALA A 28 -35.70 1.94 17.33
C ALA A 28 -35.25 0.76 16.45
N SER A 29 -36.11 -0.24 16.27
CA SER A 29 -35.81 -1.40 15.40
C SER A 29 -35.64 -1.00 13.93
N ASN A 30 -36.53 -0.13 13.43
CA ASN A 30 -36.51 0.35 12.05
C ASN A 30 -35.34 1.30 11.74
N ILE A 31 -34.75 1.98 12.73
CA ILE A 31 -33.62 2.90 12.53
C ILE A 31 -32.28 2.19 12.72
N VAL A 32 -32.18 1.28 13.69
CA VAL A 32 -30.94 0.56 14.02
C VAL A 32 -30.58 -0.42 12.89
N HIS A 33 -31.54 -1.15 12.33
CA HIS A 33 -31.26 -2.20 11.35
C HIS A 33 -30.69 -1.66 10.01
N PRO A 34 -31.23 -0.57 9.42
CA PRO A 34 -30.64 0.05 8.22
C PRO A 34 -29.27 0.68 8.49
N THR A 35 -29.07 1.25 9.68
CA THR A 35 -27.79 1.85 10.08
C THR A 35 -26.71 0.77 10.21
N LEU A 36 -27.02 -0.35 10.87
CA LEU A 36 -26.11 -1.51 10.96
C LEU A 36 -25.80 -2.08 9.57
N ASN A 37 -26.79 -2.20 8.69
CA ASN A 37 -26.58 -2.67 7.31
C ASN A 37 -25.67 -1.71 6.52
N ARG A 38 -25.83 -0.39 6.70
CA ARG A 38 -24.96 0.62 6.08
C ARG A 38 -23.53 0.54 6.61
N ILE A 39 -23.35 0.39 7.93
CA ILE A 39 -22.04 0.20 8.57
C ILE A 39 -21.38 -1.07 8.04
N LYS A 40 -22.09 -2.19 7.99
CA LYS A 40 -21.60 -3.47 7.44
C LYS A 40 -21.12 -3.32 6.01
N LYS A 41 -21.93 -2.70 5.13
CA LYS A 41 -21.56 -2.45 3.72
C LYS A 41 -20.32 -1.56 3.61
N ASN A 42 -20.22 -0.51 4.42
CA ASN A 42 -19.05 0.38 4.42
C ASN A 42 -17.78 -0.35 4.87
N LEU A 43 -17.86 -1.13 5.95
CA LEU A 43 -16.73 -1.93 6.43
C LEU A 43 -16.29 -2.96 5.39
N GLN A 44 -17.24 -3.63 4.72
CA GLN A 44 -16.94 -4.60 3.68
C GLN A 44 -16.24 -3.94 2.47
N ALA A 45 -16.71 -2.76 2.04
CA ALA A 45 -16.05 -2.00 0.97
C ALA A 45 -14.61 -1.59 1.35
N ARG A 46 -14.41 -1.14 2.59
CA ARG A 46 -13.08 -0.78 3.11
C ARG A 46 -12.15 -1.99 3.21
N LEU A 47 -12.67 -3.16 3.58
CA LEU A 47 -11.91 -4.40 3.64
C LEU A 47 -11.44 -4.80 2.24
N THR A 48 -12.35 -4.81 1.26
CA THR A 48 -12.01 -5.13 -0.13
C THR A 48 -11.02 -4.14 -0.74
N ASP A 49 -11.14 -2.84 -0.46
CA ASP A 49 -10.16 -1.84 -0.90
C ASP A 49 -8.76 -2.09 -0.30
N ARG A 50 -8.71 -2.45 0.99
CA ARG A 50 -7.46 -2.83 1.66
C ARG A 50 -6.86 -4.12 1.08
N GLU A 51 -7.66 -5.13 0.79
CA GLU A 51 -7.21 -6.38 0.17
C GLU A 51 -6.60 -6.14 -1.22
N LYS A 52 -7.21 -5.27 -2.02
CA LYS A 52 -6.67 -4.87 -3.33
C LYS A 52 -5.33 -4.14 -3.18
N LYS A 53 -5.25 -3.19 -2.25
CA LYS A 53 -4.00 -2.46 -1.95
C LYS A 53 -2.91 -3.42 -1.47
N ASN A 54 -3.23 -4.32 -0.55
CA ASN A 54 -2.28 -5.33 -0.07
C ASN A 54 -1.77 -6.22 -1.20
N SER A 55 -2.65 -6.68 -2.08
CA SER A 55 -2.26 -7.48 -3.26
C SER A 55 -1.29 -6.71 -4.16
N SER A 56 -1.55 -5.42 -4.41
CA SER A 56 -0.65 -4.56 -5.19
C SER A 56 0.71 -4.37 -4.51
N VAL A 57 0.73 -4.17 -3.19
CA VAL A 57 1.98 -4.05 -2.42
C VAL A 57 2.80 -5.34 -2.48
N VAL A 58 2.16 -6.51 -2.36
CA VAL A 58 2.85 -7.81 -2.49
C VAL A 58 3.53 -7.96 -3.84
N VAL A 59 2.87 -7.57 -4.93
CA VAL A 59 3.48 -7.59 -6.28
C VAL A 59 4.70 -6.67 -6.34
N ARG A 60 4.61 -5.47 -5.76
CA ARG A 60 5.72 -4.51 -5.72
C ARG A 60 6.89 -5.03 -4.88
N ILE A 61 6.62 -5.70 -3.76
CA ILE A 61 7.67 -6.33 -2.93
C ILE A 61 8.42 -7.39 -3.74
N LYS A 62 7.72 -8.30 -4.42
CA LYS A 62 8.35 -9.33 -5.26
C LYS A 62 9.24 -8.73 -6.36
N HIS A 63 8.78 -7.63 -6.96
CA HIS A 63 9.59 -6.91 -7.95
C HIS A 63 10.87 -6.32 -7.33
N LEU A 64 10.77 -5.69 -6.16
CA LEU A 64 11.93 -5.16 -5.45
C LEU A 64 12.93 -6.24 -5.04
N GLU A 65 12.44 -7.41 -4.58
CA GLU A 65 13.29 -8.57 -4.29
C GLU A 65 14.05 -9.04 -5.54
N GLN A 66 13.41 -9.01 -6.70
CA GLN A 66 14.06 -9.34 -7.97
C GLN A 66 15.12 -8.30 -8.35
N CYS A 67 14.84 -7.00 -8.17
CA CYS A 67 15.82 -5.95 -8.38
C CYS A 67 17.04 -6.11 -7.45
N GLN A 68 16.83 -6.47 -6.18
CA GLN A 68 17.93 -6.73 -5.25
C GLN A 68 18.82 -7.89 -5.71
N LYS A 69 18.23 -8.99 -6.19
CA LYS A 69 19.00 -10.12 -6.76
C LYS A 69 19.82 -9.69 -7.98
N TYR A 70 19.23 -8.87 -8.85
CA TYR A 70 19.93 -8.35 -10.03
C TYR A 70 21.12 -7.46 -9.63
N MET A 71 20.95 -6.56 -8.66
CA MET A 71 22.04 -5.71 -8.16
C MET A 71 23.19 -6.54 -7.58
N ALA A 72 22.90 -7.58 -6.81
CA ALA A 72 23.92 -8.48 -6.26
C ALA A 72 24.71 -9.18 -7.39
N SER A 73 24.01 -9.69 -8.41
CA SER A 73 24.66 -10.31 -9.57
C SER A 73 25.53 -9.31 -10.35
N MET A 74 25.08 -8.06 -10.51
CA MET A 74 25.86 -7.02 -11.17
C MET A 74 27.15 -6.68 -10.41
N GLN A 75 27.11 -6.65 -9.08
CA GLN A 75 28.30 -6.45 -8.25
C GLN A 75 29.30 -7.59 -8.42
N GLU A 76 28.83 -8.84 -8.46
CA GLU A 76 29.69 -10.00 -8.71
C GLU A 76 30.36 -9.94 -10.10
N ILE A 77 29.58 -9.57 -11.14
CA ILE A 77 30.11 -9.36 -12.49
C ILE A 77 31.16 -8.25 -12.50
N GLN A 78 30.92 -7.14 -11.80
CA GLN A 78 31.89 -6.05 -11.72
C GLN A 78 33.22 -6.49 -11.09
N VAL A 79 33.17 -7.29 -10.02
CA VAL A 79 34.38 -7.83 -9.39
C VAL A 79 35.15 -8.73 -10.37
N ARG A 80 34.45 -9.65 -11.06
CA ARG A 80 35.09 -10.52 -12.06
C ARG A 80 35.68 -9.74 -13.22
N TRP A 81 34.99 -8.70 -13.67
CA TRP A 81 35.48 -7.82 -14.72
C TRP A 81 36.78 -7.13 -14.32
N ASN A 82 36.83 -6.55 -13.11
CA ASN A 82 38.03 -5.88 -12.60
C ASN A 82 39.21 -6.85 -12.47
N ASP A 83 38.98 -8.08 -12.00
CA ASP A 83 40.01 -9.13 -11.95
C ASP A 83 40.53 -9.48 -13.35
N GLN A 84 39.63 -9.62 -14.33
CA GLN A 84 40.02 -9.90 -15.71
C GLN A 84 40.79 -8.73 -16.35
N GLU A 85 40.39 -7.49 -16.07
CA GLU A 85 41.10 -6.30 -16.50
C GLU A 85 42.53 -6.26 -15.93
N ALA A 86 42.71 -6.59 -14.65
CA ALA A 86 44.02 -6.65 -14.02
C ALA A 86 44.91 -7.73 -14.67
N LYS A 87 44.36 -8.92 -14.92
CA LYS A 87 45.08 -9.99 -15.65
C LYS A 87 45.48 -9.55 -17.06
N GLY A 88 44.60 -8.85 -17.76
CA GLY A 88 44.88 -8.27 -19.07
C GLY A 88 46.09 -7.34 -19.06
N LYS A 89 46.16 -6.42 -18.08
CA LYS A 89 47.29 -5.50 -17.92
C LYS A 89 48.62 -6.22 -17.65
N VAL A 90 48.60 -7.29 -16.86
CA VAL A 90 49.79 -8.12 -16.60
C VAL A 90 50.26 -8.80 -17.89
N LEU A 91 49.33 -9.37 -18.66
CA LEU A 91 49.65 -10.02 -19.93
C LEU A 91 50.17 -9.00 -20.96
N GLU A 92 49.58 -7.82 -21.05
CA GLU A 92 50.03 -6.75 -21.94
C GLU A 92 51.48 -6.34 -21.62
N LYS A 93 51.81 -6.17 -20.35
CA LYS A 93 53.19 -5.87 -19.93
C LYS A 93 54.15 -6.99 -20.35
N ARG A 94 53.80 -8.24 -20.05
CA ARG A 94 54.64 -9.39 -20.40
C ARG A 94 54.86 -9.52 -21.90
N MET A 95 53.87 -9.16 -22.71
CA MET A 95 53.98 -9.15 -24.16
C MET A 95 54.97 -8.07 -24.64
N LYS A 96 54.90 -6.85 -24.08
CA LYS A 96 55.87 -5.78 -24.38
C LYS A 96 57.29 -6.14 -23.96
N ASP A 97 57.45 -6.77 -22.81
CA ASP A 97 58.76 -7.23 -22.34
C ASP A 97 59.35 -8.27 -23.32
N LEU A 98 58.53 -9.25 -23.77
CA LEU A 98 58.94 -10.24 -24.78
C LEU A 98 59.23 -9.62 -26.17
N GLU A 99 58.43 -8.65 -26.60
CA GLU A 99 58.66 -7.92 -27.84
C GLU A 99 60.02 -7.20 -27.80
N GLY A 100 60.36 -6.59 -26.66
CA GLY A 100 61.66 -5.97 -26.42
C GLY A 100 62.81 -6.98 -26.50
N ASP A 101 62.68 -8.12 -25.82
CA ASP A 101 63.69 -9.19 -25.83
C ASP A 101 63.94 -9.70 -27.26
N VAL A 102 62.88 -9.89 -28.04
CA VAL A 102 62.98 -10.34 -29.45
C VAL A 102 63.67 -9.29 -30.30
N GLN A 103 63.31 -8.00 -30.16
CA GLN A 103 63.95 -6.91 -30.90
C GLN A 103 65.45 -6.81 -30.58
N GLU A 104 65.84 -6.95 -29.32
CA GLU A 104 67.24 -6.97 -28.91
C GLU A 104 67.99 -8.14 -29.56
N LYS A 105 67.39 -9.34 -29.58
CA LYS A 105 67.99 -10.53 -30.21
C LYS A 105 68.14 -10.39 -31.72
N VAL A 106 67.16 -9.81 -32.41
CA VAL A 106 67.26 -9.54 -33.85
C VAL A 106 68.38 -8.55 -34.14
N ALA A 107 68.46 -7.43 -33.39
CA ALA A 107 69.53 -6.46 -33.55
C ALA A 107 70.92 -7.08 -33.29
N GLN A 108 71.03 -7.98 -32.31
CA GLN A 108 72.25 -8.77 -32.08
C GLN A 108 72.62 -9.68 -33.25
N TRP A 109 71.66 -10.19 -34.03
CA TRP A 109 71.96 -11.05 -35.19
C TRP A 109 72.31 -10.26 -36.45
N GLU A 110 71.74 -9.07 -36.66
CA GLU A 110 72.00 -8.25 -37.84
C GLU A 110 73.31 -7.45 -37.77
N GLY A 111 73.88 -7.28 -36.57
CA GLY A 111 75.15 -6.58 -36.34
C GLY A 111 76.43 -7.43 -36.44
N TRP A 112 76.31 -8.73 -36.73
CA TRP A 112 77.43 -9.67 -36.98
C TRP A 112 77.57 -9.97 -38.46
#